data_AF-A0A6J0BAH0-F1
#
_entry.id   AF-A0A6J0BAH0-F1
#
_cell.length_a   1.000
_cell.length_b   1.000
_cell.length_c   1.000
_cell.angle_alpha   90.00
_cell.angle_beta   90.00
_cell.angle_gamma   90.00
#
_symmetry.space_group_name_H-M   'P 1'
#
loop_
_entity.id
_entity.type
_entity.pdbx_description
1 polymer ?
#
loop_
_entity_poly.entity_id
_entity_poly.type
_entity_poly.pdbx_seq_one_letter_code
_entity_poly.pdbx_strand_id
1 'polypeptide(L)'
;MKITSLLRGARTPQNPLKVPFQPILPIHLRDKVSGKGEKTADVSCLQEMALLFSCLAENEFKESFCPKEVESFQSCYKTNLAKKFQKKQEEAQGGIGRNVGSISSATVNRLLRRFPSL
;
A
#
# COMPACT_ATOMS: atom_id res chain seq x y z
N MET A 1 -6.00 55.39 -27.19
CA MET A 1 -6.83 54.33 -26.56
C MET A 1 -5.93 53.15 -26.21
N LYS A 2 -5.85 52.80 -24.93
CA LYS A 2 -5.08 51.68 -24.37
C LYS A 2 -5.92 50.40 -24.43
N ILE A 3 -5.73 49.52 -25.40
CA ILE A 3 -6.19 48.12 -25.32
C ILE A 3 -5.34 47.35 -26.36
N THR A 4 -4.29 46.62 -26.00
CA THR A 4 -4.35 45.15 -25.84
C THR A 4 -3.03 44.62 -25.23
N SER A 5 -2.63 45.12 -24.06
CA SER A 5 -1.62 44.44 -23.22
C SER A 5 -2.21 43.32 -22.33
N LEU A 6 -3.48 42.96 -22.54
CA LEU A 6 -4.28 42.07 -21.68
C LEU A 6 -4.28 40.58 -22.09
N LEU A 7 -3.41 40.14 -23.02
CA LEU A 7 -3.28 38.72 -23.39
C LEU A 7 -1.93 38.08 -22.97
N ARG A 8 -1.13 38.77 -22.15
CA ARG A 8 0.10 38.18 -21.57
C ARG A 8 -0.20 37.58 -20.21
N GLY A 9 -0.71 36.36 -20.20
CA GLY A 9 -0.96 35.64 -18.95
C GLY A 9 -1.76 34.35 -19.08
N ALA A 10 -2.15 33.95 -20.29
CA ALA A 10 -2.68 32.61 -20.47
C ALA A 10 -1.55 31.60 -20.21
N ARG A 11 -1.84 30.57 -19.41
CA ARG A 11 -0.98 29.39 -19.23
C ARG A 11 -0.84 28.68 -20.59
N THR A 12 0.03 29.19 -21.47
CA THR A 12 0.36 28.52 -22.72
C THR A 12 1.01 27.17 -22.38
N PRO A 13 0.65 26.08 -23.07
CA PRO A 13 1.32 24.80 -22.86
C PRO A 13 2.82 24.98 -23.03
N GLN A 14 3.59 24.37 -22.15
CA GLN A 14 5.04 24.44 -22.21
C GLN A 14 5.51 23.88 -23.57
N ASN A 15 6.34 24.64 -24.28
CA ASN A 15 6.89 24.18 -25.56
C ASN A 15 7.80 22.97 -25.30
N PRO A 16 7.51 21.77 -25.84
CA PRO A 16 8.30 20.56 -25.59
C PRO A 16 9.72 20.65 -26.19
N LEU A 17 9.95 21.51 -27.19
CA LEU A 17 11.27 21.74 -27.77
C LEU A 17 12.16 22.62 -26.89
N LYS A 18 11.57 23.41 -25.98
CA LYS A 18 12.31 24.28 -25.06
C LYS A 18 12.96 23.49 -23.92
N VAL A 19 12.34 22.38 -23.52
CA VAL A 19 12.83 21.46 -22.49
C VAL A 19 12.62 20.04 -23.00
N PRO A 20 13.51 19.55 -23.88
CA PRO A 20 13.36 18.22 -24.45
C PRO A 20 13.45 17.16 -23.36
N PHE A 21 12.51 16.21 -23.38
CA PHE A 21 12.58 15.06 -22.50
C PHE A 21 13.79 14.20 -22.88
N GLN A 22 14.68 13.99 -21.91
CA GLN A 22 15.85 13.13 -22.06
C GLN A 22 15.61 11.82 -21.30
N PRO A 23 15.21 10.73 -21.98
CA PRO A 23 14.98 9.46 -21.32
C PRO A 23 16.29 8.88 -20.79
N ILE A 24 16.38 8.67 -19.47
CA ILE A 24 17.47 7.91 -18.85
C ILE A 24 17.33 6.41 -19.18
N LEU A 25 16.09 5.97 -19.36
CA LEU A 25 15.73 4.60 -19.70
C LEU A 25 14.85 4.59 -20.95
N PRO A 26 14.96 3.54 -21.79
CA PRO A 26 14.15 3.42 -22.99
C PRO A 26 12.65 3.43 -22.65
N ILE A 27 11.87 4.17 -23.44
CA ILE A 27 10.44 4.40 -23.23
C ILE A 27 9.65 3.21 -23.80
N HIS A 28 9.76 2.05 -23.15
CA HIS A 28 8.94 0.89 -23.46
C HIS A 28 8.38 0.29 -22.16
N LEU A 29 7.26 -0.42 -22.29
CA LEU A 29 6.68 -1.15 -21.18
C LEU A 29 7.57 -2.34 -20.82
N ARG A 30 7.61 -2.70 -19.54
CA ARG A 30 8.31 -3.90 -19.07
C ARG A 30 7.30 -5.02 -18.89
N ASP A 31 7.76 -6.26 -19.06
CA ASP A 31 6.93 -7.46 -18.81
C ASP A 31 6.71 -7.77 -17.31
N LYS A 32 7.05 -6.82 -16.42
CA LYS A 32 6.85 -6.97 -14.97
C LYS A 32 6.61 -5.63 -14.27
N VAL A 33 5.79 -5.69 -13.23
CA VAL A 33 5.56 -4.64 -12.25
C VAL A 33 6.27 -4.94 -10.93
N SER A 34 6.63 -3.89 -10.19
CA SER A 34 7.29 -4.00 -8.89
C SER A 34 6.26 -4.22 -7.77
N GLY A 35 6.46 -5.25 -6.96
CA GLY A 35 5.66 -5.48 -5.74
C GLY A 35 6.12 -4.66 -4.52
N LYS A 36 7.05 -3.70 -4.70
CA LYS A 36 7.65 -2.96 -3.57
C LYS A 36 6.61 -2.18 -2.74
N GLY A 37 5.54 -1.70 -3.37
CA GLY A 37 4.47 -0.95 -2.69
C GLY A 37 3.48 -1.81 -1.91
N GLU A 38 3.49 -3.13 -2.08
CA GLU A 38 2.53 -4.02 -1.40
C GLU A 38 2.95 -4.35 0.03
N LYS A 39 4.21 -4.10 0.39
CA LYS A 39 4.73 -4.31 1.74
C LYS A 39 4.28 -3.18 2.65
N THR A 40 3.09 -3.29 3.21
CA THR A 40 2.65 -2.40 4.29
C THR A 40 3.33 -2.77 5.60
N ALA A 41 3.67 -1.77 6.41
CA ALA A 41 4.18 -2.01 7.77
C ALA A 41 3.14 -2.81 8.56
N ASP A 42 3.61 -3.88 9.19
CA ASP A 42 2.75 -4.90 9.77
C ASP A 42 2.32 -4.56 11.21
N VAL A 43 1.78 -3.36 11.38
CA VAL A 43 1.33 -2.87 12.68
C VAL A 43 -0.14 -3.23 12.84
N SER A 44 -0.44 -4.14 13.77
CA SER A 44 -1.79 -4.62 14.07
C SER A 44 -2.08 -4.53 15.57
N CYS A 45 -3.37 -4.46 15.94
CA CYS A 45 -3.84 -4.48 17.33
C CYS A 45 -3.40 -3.29 18.19
N LEU A 46 -3.24 -2.09 17.59
CA LEU A 46 -2.82 -0.90 18.33
C LEU A 46 -3.82 -0.49 19.42
N GLN A 47 -5.11 -0.71 19.18
CA GLN A 47 -6.15 -0.32 20.12
C GLN A 47 -6.14 -1.21 21.36
N GLU A 48 -6.05 -2.51 21.18
CA GLU A 48 -5.96 -3.50 22.26
C GLU A 48 -4.64 -3.34 23.03
N MET A 49 -3.56 -3.04 22.33
CA MET A 49 -2.26 -2.73 22.94
C MET A 49 -2.31 -1.47 23.81
N ALA A 50 -3.00 -0.42 23.36
CA ALA A 50 -3.17 0.80 24.15
C ALA A 50 -3.97 0.54 25.45
N LEU A 51 -5.04 -0.25 25.38
CA LEU A 51 -5.84 -0.63 26.55
C LEU A 51 -5.06 -1.51 27.54
N LEU A 52 -4.24 -2.42 27.03
CA LEU A 52 -3.36 -3.22 27.86
C LEU A 52 -2.34 -2.35 28.59
N PHE A 53 -1.72 -1.40 27.88
CA PHE A 53 -0.74 -0.50 28.50
C PHE A 53 -1.36 0.46 29.52
N SER A 54 -2.59 0.92 29.33
CA SER A 54 -3.26 1.72 30.36
C SER A 54 -3.51 0.91 31.63
N CYS A 55 -4.01 -0.33 31.50
CA CYS A 55 -4.23 -1.18 32.67
C CYS A 55 -2.93 -1.54 33.39
N LEU A 56 -1.87 -1.85 32.65
CA LEU A 56 -0.56 -2.13 33.23
C LEU A 56 0.02 -0.91 33.94
N ALA A 57 -0.11 0.29 33.38
CA ALA A 57 0.39 1.51 34.01
C ALA A 57 -0.31 1.79 35.35
N GLU A 58 -1.60 1.52 35.46
CA GLU A 58 -2.37 1.69 36.70
C GLU A 58 -2.03 0.65 37.78
N ASN A 59 -1.58 -0.55 37.37
CA ASN A 59 -1.36 -1.69 38.27
C ASN A 59 0.12 -2.07 38.43
N GLU A 60 1.03 -1.12 38.32
CA GLU A 60 2.49 -1.33 38.46
C GLU A 60 3.05 -2.43 37.54
N PHE A 61 2.48 -2.55 36.34
CA PHE A 61 2.82 -3.55 35.32
C PHE A 61 2.63 -5.01 35.76
N LYS A 62 1.75 -5.26 36.73
CA LYS A 62 1.38 -6.62 37.14
C LYS A 62 0.27 -7.17 36.24
N GLU A 63 0.64 -8.08 35.34
CA GLU A 63 -0.27 -8.71 34.37
C GLU A 63 -1.48 -9.41 35.02
N SER A 64 -1.33 -9.92 36.24
CA SER A 64 -2.40 -10.60 36.98
C SER A 64 -3.65 -9.75 37.21
N PHE A 65 -3.52 -8.42 37.19
CA PHE A 65 -4.63 -7.49 37.39
C PHE A 65 -5.33 -7.09 36.08
N CYS A 66 -4.74 -7.42 34.92
CA CYS A 66 -5.25 -7.06 33.59
C CYS A 66 -5.59 -8.29 32.72
N PRO A 67 -6.28 -9.33 33.24
CA PRO A 67 -6.49 -10.56 32.47
C PRO A 67 -7.36 -10.33 31.22
N LYS A 68 -8.30 -9.38 31.27
CA LYS A 68 -9.22 -9.08 30.18
C LYS A 68 -8.51 -8.41 29.00
N GLU A 69 -7.65 -7.46 29.30
CA GLU A 69 -6.89 -6.69 28.33
C GLU A 69 -5.83 -7.59 27.65
N VAL A 70 -5.21 -8.49 28.42
CA VAL A 70 -4.27 -9.50 27.90
C VAL A 70 -4.99 -10.46 26.94
N GLU A 71 -6.14 -11.00 27.34
CA GLU A 71 -6.92 -11.91 26.49
C GLU A 71 -7.38 -11.23 25.20
N SER A 72 -7.86 -9.99 25.29
CA SER A 72 -8.28 -9.19 24.14
C SER A 72 -7.13 -8.96 23.15
N PHE A 73 -5.97 -8.54 23.65
CA PHE A 73 -4.78 -8.34 22.82
C PHE A 73 -4.34 -9.64 22.14
N GLN A 74 -4.28 -10.75 22.88
CA GLN A 74 -3.91 -12.06 22.33
C GLN A 74 -4.90 -12.54 21.27
N SER A 75 -6.20 -12.35 21.48
CA SER A 75 -7.24 -12.71 20.52
C SER A 75 -7.11 -11.91 19.21
N CYS A 76 -6.90 -10.59 19.32
CA CYS A 76 -6.62 -9.75 18.15
C CYS A 76 -5.38 -10.22 17.41
N TYR A 77 -4.29 -10.51 18.13
CA TYR A 77 -3.03 -10.94 17.53
C TYR A 77 -3.17 -12.26 16.77
N LYS A 78 -3.81 -13.27 17.38
CA LYS A 78 -4.09 -14.58 16.74
C LYS A 78 -4.93 -14.42 15.47
N THR A 79 -5.97 -13.58 15.52
CA THR A 79 -6.83 -13.31 14.37
C THR A 79 -6.07 -12.64 13.24
N ASN A 80 -5.19 -11.68 13.54
CA ASN A 80 -4.36 -11.01 12.55
C ASN A 80 -3.34 -11.97 11.93
N LEU A 81 -2.71 -12.85 12.72
CA LEU A 81 -1.83 -13.88 12.18
C LEU A 81 -2.56 -14.83 11.22
N ALA A 82 -3.76 -15.28 11.59
CA ALA A 82 -4.59 -16.13 10.73
C ALA A 82 -4.94 -15.42 9.40
N LYS A 83 -5.37 -14.16 9.46
CA LYS A 83 -5.66 -13.35 8.26
C LYS A 83 -4.43 -13.16 7.36
N LYS A 84 -3.25 -12.91 7.94
CA LYS A 84 -1.99 -12.80 7.17
C LYS A 84 -1.64 -14.10 6.47
N PHE A 85 -1.82 -15.23 7.15
CA PHE A 85 -1.56 -16.54 6.58
C PHE A 85 -2.54 -16.86 5.44
N GLN A 86 -3.83 -16.55 5.61
CA GLN A 86 -4.83 -16.69 4.55
C GLN A 86 -4.49 -15.83 3.34
N LYS A 87 -4.18 -14.54 3.54
CA LYS A 87 -3.80 -13.63 2.44
C LYS A 87 -2.59 -14.13 1.66
N LYS A 88 -1.55 -14.64 2.35
CA LYS A 88 -0.37 -15.24 1.69
C LYS A 88 -0.72 -16.46 0.86
N GLN A 89 -1.62 -17.32 1.35
CA GLN A 89 -2.08 -18.49 0.60
C GLN A 89 -2.88 -18.09 -0.64
N GLU A 90 -3.78 -17.11 -0.51
CA GLU A 90 -4.55 -16.58 -1.64
C GLU A 90 -3.64 -15.95 -2.71
N GLU A 91 -2.62 -15.19 -2.29
CA GLU A 91 -1.60 -14.64 -3.16
C GLU A 91 -0.78 -15.74 -3.87
N ALA A 92 -0.43 -16.82 -3.15
CA ALA A 92 0.32 -17.94 -3.71
C ALA A 92 -0.49 -18.73 -4.75
N GLN A 93 -1.77 -18.99 -4.46
CA GLN A 93 -2.71 -19.60 -5.42
C GLN A 93 -2.89 -18.70 -6.65
N GLY A 94 -2.65 -17.39 -6.49
CA GLY A 94 -2.65 -16.40 -7.56
C GLY A 94 -4.03 -16.22 -8.14
N GLY A 95 -5.03 -16.20 -7.25
CA GLY A 95 -6.37 -15.77 -7.60
C GLY A 95 -6.33 -14.37 -8.19
N ILE A 96 -7.11 -14.15 -9.25
CA ILE A 96 -7.46 -12.81 -9.68
C ILE A 96 -8.33 -12.27 -8.55
N GLY A 97 -7.82 -11.26 -7.84
CA GLY A 97 -8.45 -10.75 -6.61
C GLY A 97 -9.95 -10.55 -6.83
N ARG A 98 -10.77 -11.12 -5.93
CA ARG A 98 -12.24 -11.01 -5.96
C ARG A 98 -12.73 -9.55 -5.83
N ASN A 99 -11.84 -8.64 -5.47
CA ASN A 99 -12.12 -7.23 -5.23
C ASN A 99 -11.71 -6.38 -6.43
N VAL A 100 -12.72 -5.74 -7.05
CA VAL A 100 -12.57 -4.77 -8.13
C VAL A 100 -11.86 -3.53 -7.58
N GLY A 101 -10.52 -3.50 -7.60
CA GLY A 101 -9.75 -2.33 -7.14
C GLY A 101 -8.33 -2.60 -6.65
N SER A 102 -7.96 -3.85 -6.33
CA SER A 102 -6.56 -4.18 -6.00
C SER A 102 -6.17 -5.57 -6.50
N ILE A 103 -5.34 -5.60 -7.55
CA ILE A 103 -4.75 -6.82 -8.08
C ILE A 103 -3.32 -6.91 -7.56
N SER A 104 -2.92 -8.06 -7.01
CA SER A 104 -1.55 -8.26 -6.55
C SER A 104 -0.55 -8.20 -7.71
N SER A 105 0.62 -7.62 -7.46
CA SER A 105 1.76 -7.58 -8.38
C SER A 105 2.14 -8.98 -8.88
N ALA A 106 1.99 -10.02 -8.05
CA ALA A 106 2.23 -11.40 -8.44
C ALA A 106 1.26 -11.86 -9.55
N THR A 107 -0.02 -11.51 -9.41
CA THR A 107 -1.06 -11.82 -10.39
C THR A 107 -0.86 -11.03 -11.68
N VAL A 108 -0.55 -9.73 -11.58
CA VAL A 108 -0.23 -8.89 -12.76
C VAL A 108 0.99 -9.46 -13.50
N ASN A 109 2.05 -9.82 -12.78
CA ASN A 109 3.25 -10.40 -13.36
C ASN A 109 2.98 -11.76 -14.01
N ARG A 110 2.07 -12.57 -13.46
CA ARG A 110 1.63 -13.82 -14.09
C ARG A 110 0.93 -13.56 -15.43
N LEU A 111 0.13 -12.49 -15.51
CA LEU A 111 -0.55 -12.08 -16.74
C LEU A 111 0.42 -11.52 -17.79
N LEU A 112 1.30 -10.61 -17.39
CA LEU A 112 2.29 -9.99 -18.28
C LEU A 112 3.27 -11.02 -18.88
N ARG A 113 3.59 -12.09 -18.15
CA ARG A 113 4.37 -13.21 -18.71
C ARG A 113 3.66 -13.99 -19.81
N ARG A 114 2.32 -14.01 -19.80
CA ARG A 114 1.53 -14.67 -20.85
C ARG A 114 1.37 -13.79 -22.08
N PHE A 115 1.32 -12.47 -21.88
CA PHE A 115 1.16 -11.47 -22.94
C PHE A 115 2.27 -10.41 -22.81
N PRO A 116 3.50 -10.74 -23.21
CA PRO A 116 4.61 -9.79 -23.14
C PRO A 116 4.40 -8.64 -24.12
N SER A 117 4.95 -7.47 -23.80
CA SER A 117 5.04 -6.37 -24.75
C SER A 117 6.09 -6.70 -25.81
N LEU A 118 5.69 -6.71 -27.08
CA LEU A 118 6.56 -6.88 -28.25
C LEU A 118 7.65 -5.81 -28.33
#